data_AF-M1ZWQ5-F1
#
_entry.id   AF-M1ZWQ5-F1
#
_cell.length_a   1.000
_cell.length_b   1.000
_cell.length_c   1.000
_cell.angle_alpha   90.00
_cell.angle_beta   90.00
_cell.angle_gamma   90.00
#
_symmetry.space_group_name_H-M   'P 1'
#
loop_
_entity.id
_entity.type
_entity.pdbx_description
1 polymer ?
#
loop_
_entity_poly.entity_id
_entity_poly.type
_entity_poly.pdbx_seq_one_letter_code
_entity_poly.pdbx_strand_id
1 'polypeptide(L)'
;SIFITEDDMRVFDTEFAFYGPYGYDIGLLFANFILNYISWEGREDRSKEEIKEFRKYLLDTIEEIWHEFERGLKEIWDKDCKEISSTVEGYKEYYINNLLQETIGFSACEVMRRIIGMAHVPDLDVLKDLKQKAKAQRLGLKIGQEMVMRRNKITKIEDLSVLISQITK
;
A
#
# COMPACT_ATOMS: atom_id res chain seq x y z
N SER A 1 8.25 -0.39 11.76
CA SER A 1 7.93 -1.66 12.43
C SER A 1 8.47 -2.88 11.69
N ILE A 2 9.51 -2.75 10.86
CA ILE A 2 10.19 -3.88 10.19
C ILE A 2 11.69 -3.61 10.22
N PHE A 3 12.48 -4.60 10.66
CA PHE A 3 13.91 -4.67 10.39
C PHE A 3 14.14 -5.62 9.22
N ILE A 4 15.11 -5.29 8.36
CA ILE A 4 15.42 -6.07 7.16
C ILE A 4 16.92 -6.09 6.90
N THR A 5 17.44 -7.27 6.53
CA THR A 5 18.76 -7.49 5.92
C THR A 5 18.55 -8.18 4.57
N GLU A 6 19.63 -8.61 3.90
CA GLU A 6 19.53 -9.39 2.65
C GLU A 6 18.85 -10.76 2.87
N ASP A 7 18.94 -11.31 4.08
CA ASP A 7 18.58 -12.69 4.42
C ASP A 7 17.64 -12.85 5.64
N ASP A 8 17.29 -11.76 6.33
CA ASP A 8 16.39 -11.77 7.50
C ASP A 8 15.40 -10.60 7.46
N MET A 9 14.18 -10.85 7.94
CA MET A 9 13.15 -9.84 8.12
C MET A 9 12.42 -10.08 9.44
N ARG A 10 12.33 -9.04 10.27
CA ARG A 10 11.66 -9.11 11.58
C ARG A 10 10.66 -7.98 11.75
N VAL A 11 9.41 -8.33 11.95
CA VAL A 11 8.36 -7.41 12.37
C VAL A 11 8.50 -7.17 13.88
N PHE A 12 8.39 -5.91 14.30
CA PHE A 12 8.50 -5.52 15.71
C PHE A 12 7.45 -4.46 16.04
N ASP A 13 7.34 -4.11 17.32
CA ASP A 13 6.47 -3.01 17.80
C ASP A 13 4.98 -3.22 17.53
N THR A 14 4.45 -4.34 18.04
CA THR A 14 3.02 -4.71 17.93
C THR A 14 2.19 -4.13 19.09
N GLU A 15 2.55 -2.95 19.61
CA GLU A 15 1.90 -2.36 20.79
C GLU A 15 0.44 -1.94 20.53
N PHE A 16 0.08 -1.72 19.26
CA PHE A 16 -1.29 -1.42 18.82
C PHE A 16 -2.10 -2.67 18.46
N ALA A 17 -1.69 -3.87 18.90
CA ALA A 17 -2.42 -5.10 18.57
C ALA A 17 -3.80 -5.16 19.25
N PHE A 18 -4.85 -5.36 18.46
CA PHE A 18 -6.21 -5.65 18.90
C PHE A 18 -6.97 -6.43 17.82
N TYR A 19 -8.19 -6.88 18.12
CA TYR A 19 -9.07 -7.49 17.12
C TYR A 19 -9.69 -6.40 16.22
N GLY A 20 -9.06 -6.19 15.07
CA GLY A 20 -9.49 -5.21 14.07
C GLY A 20 -9.64 -5.81 12.67
N PRO A 21 -9.99 -4.99 11.67
CA PRO A 21 -10.01 -5.41 10.27
C PRO A 21 -8.59 -5.74 9.82
N TYR A 22 -8.32 -6.98 9.45
CA TYR A 22 -6.96 -7.45 9.15
C TYR A 22 -6.39 -6.89 7.84
N GLY A 23 -7.23 -6.28 6.97
CA GLY A 23 -6.75 -5.45 5.85
C GLY A 23 -6.02 -4.17 6.29
N TYR A 24 -6.11 -3.79 7.56
CA TYR A 24 -5.41 -2.63 8.10
C TYR A 24 -3.88 -2.77 8.06
N ASP A 25 -3.35 -3.93 8.45
CA ASP A 25 -1.91 -4.16 8.52
C ASP A 25 -1.26 -4.14 7.12
N ILE A 26 -1.89 -4.82 6.16
CA ILE A 26 -1.46 -4.82 4.75
C ILE A 26 -1.60 -3.40 4.18
N GLY A 27 -2.69 -2.69 4.53
CA GLY A 27 -2.92 -1.33 4.11
C GLY A 27 -1.84 -0.37 4.58
N LEU A 28 -1.42 -0.48 5.85
CA LEU A 28 -0.32 0.29 6.43
C LEU A 28 1.01 -0.03 5.73
N LEU A 29 1.29 -1.29 5.43
CA LEU A 29 2.48 -1.68 4.68
C LEU A 29 2.50 -1.01 3.30
N PHE A 30 1.42 -1.16 2.53
CA PHE A 30 1.30 -0.55 1.20
C PHE A 30 1.38 0.98 1.26
N ALA A 31 0.77 1.60 2.28
CA ALA A 31 0.84 3.05 2.46
C ALA A 31 2.28 3.55 2.57
N ASN A 32 3.17 2.81 3.24
CA ASN A 32 4.57 3.21 3.38
C ASN A 32 5.36 3.05 2.07
N PHE A 33 5.09 2.01 1.27
CA PHE A 33 5.63 1.91 -0.10
C PHE A 33 5.14 3.07 -0.99
N ILE A 34 3.85 3.42 -0.89
CA ILE A 34 3.26 4.52 -1.65
C ILE A 34 3.81 5.88 -1.19
N LEU A 35 4.00 6.09 0.12
CA LEU A 35 4.63 7.31 0.65
C LEU A 35 6.08 7.45 0.18
N ASN A 36 6.82 6.34 0.12
CA ASN A 36 8.13 6.33 -0.49
C ASN A 36 8.03 6.71 -1.97
N TYR A 37 7.16 6.06 -2.75
CA TYR A 37 6.90 6.39 -4.17
C TYR A 37 6.61 7.88 -4.39
N ILE A 38 5.79 8.47 -3.51
CA ILE A 38 5.43 9.89 -3.55
C ILE A 38 6.65 10.78 -3.30
N SER A 39 7.52 10.43 -2.36
CA SER A 39 8.71 11.22 -2.03
C SER A 39 9.64 11.44 -3.22
N TRP A 40 9.66 10.50 -4.18
CA TRP A 40 10.47 10.61 -5.40
C TRP A 40 9.99 11.71 -6.37
N GLU A 41 8.79 12.30 -6.18
CA GLU A 41 8.28 13.39 -7.03
C GLU A 41 9.08 14.69 -6.90
N GLY A 42 9.61 14.93 -5.70
CA GLY A 42 10.30 16.16 -5.32
C GLY A 42 11.82 16.01 -5.27
N ARG A 43 12.37 14.86 -5.69
CA ARG A 43 13.81 14.61 -5.65
C ARG A 43 14.49 15.32 -6.80
N GLU A 44 15.26 16.35 -6.46
CA GLU A 44 16.11 17.08 -7.42
C GLU A 44 17.52 16.48 -7.51
N ASP A 45 17.88 15.58 -6.58
CA ASP A 45 19.15 14.84 -6.54
C ASP A 45 19.17 13.61 -7.45
N ARG A 46 18.10 13.36 -8.22
CA ARG A 46 17.93 12.15 -9.04
C ARG A 46 17.53 12.50 -10.47
N SER A 47 17.98 11.68 -11.41
CA SER A 47 17.51 11.73 -12.80
C SER A 47 16.05 11.28 -12.90
N LYS A 48 15.39 11.66 -14.01
CA LYS A 48 14.01 11.24 -14.28
C LYS A 48 13.91 9.73 -14.47
N GLU A 49 14.95 9.13 -15.04
CA GLU A 49 15.09 7.70 -15.28
C GLU A 49 15.18 6.95 -13.95
N GLU A 50 16.06 7.35 -13.03
CA GLU A 50 16.15 6.76 -11.68
C GLU A 50 14.81 6.87 -10.92
N ILE A 51 14.15 8.03 -10.99
CA ILE A 51 12.83 8.24 -10.36
C ILE A 51 11.82 7.25 -10.94
N LYS A 52 11.79 7.07 -12.26
CA LYS A 52 10.85 6.17 -12.94
C LYS A 52 11.11 4.71 -12.57
N GLU A 53 12.37 4.28 -12.59
CA GLU A 53 12.76 2.90 -12.29
C GLU A 53 12.45 2.54 -10.84
N PHE A 54 12.81 3.40 -9.89
CA PHE A 54 12.56 3.12 -8.49
C PHE A 54 11.07 3.15 -8.14
N ARG A 55 10.31 4.08 -8.73
CA ARG A 55 8.86 4.09 -8.60
C ARG A 55 8.20 2.83 -9.12
N LYS A 56 8.68 2.31 -10.26
CA LYS A 56 8.22 1.03 -10.79
C LYS A 56 8.53 -0.10 -9.81
N TYR A 57 9.76 -0.17 -9.31
CA TYR A 57 10.16 -1.17 -8.31
C TYR A 57 9.22 -1.19 -7.09
N LEU A 58 8.85 -0.02 -6.56
CA LEU A 58 7.93 0.07 -5.41
C LEU A 58 6.52 -0.46 -5.73
N LEU A 59 6.00 -0.17 -6.92
CA LEU A 59 4.68 -0.68 -7.34
C LEU A 59 4.73 -2.19 -7.60
N ASP A 60 5.76 -2.67 -8.28
CA ASP A 60 5.97 -4.11 -8.51
C ASP A 60 6.07 -4.86 -7.17
N THR A 61 6.76 -4.28 -6.18
CA THR A 61 6.89 -4.87 -4.84
C THR A 61 5.52 -4.97 -4.13
N ILE A 62 4.64 -3.97 -4.27
CA ILE A 62 3.27 -4.03 -3.72
C ILE A 62 2.49 -5.18 -4.37
N GLU A 63 2.60 -5.33 -5.69
CA GLU A 63 1.96 -6.42 -6.43
C GLU A 63 2.45 -7.79 -5.96
N GLU A 64 3.78 -7.97 -5.86
CA GLU A 64 4.39 -9.21 -5.36
C GLU A 64 3.92 -9.56 -3.94
N ILE A 65 3.96 -8.60 -3.01
CA ILE A 65 3.48 -8.82 -1.64
C ILE A 65 2.02 -9.28 -1.62
N TRP A 66 1.15 -8.65 -2.41
CA TRP A 66 -0.25 -9.04 -2.48
C TRP A 66 -0.44 -10.45 -3.02
N HIS A 67 0.25 -10.79 -4.11
CA HIS A 67 0.15 -12.13 -4.73
C HIS A 67 0.62 -13.24 -3.78
N GLU A 68 1.72 -13.01 -3.07
CA GLU A 68 2.24 -13.93 -2.06
C GLU A 68 1.25 -14.10 -0.90
N PHE A 69 0.70 -12.99 -0.40
CA PHE A 69 -0.33 -13.00 0.65
C PHE A 69 -1.59 -13.74 0.20
N GLU A 70 -2.12 -13.41 -0.99
CA GLU A 70 -3.33 -14.03 -1.53
C GLU A 70 -3.15 -15.53 -1.72
N ARG A 71 -1.98 -15.97 -2.20
CA ARG A 71 -1.66 -17.40 -2.34
C ARG A 71 -1.68 -18.09 -0.97
N GLY A 72 -0.95 -17.57 0.01
CA GLY A 72 -0.91 -18.14 1.36
C GLY A 72 -2.29 -18.17 2.03
N LEU A 73 -3.09 -17.10 1.85
CA LEU A 73 -4.46 -17.04 2.35
C LEU A 73 -5.34 -18.12 1.73
N LYS A 74 -5.26 -18.32 0.40
CA LYS A 74 -6.01 -19.39 -0.28
C LYS A 74 -5.60 -20.78 0.18
N GLU A 75 -4.30 -21.03 0.36
CA GLU A 75 -3.79 -22.30 0.87
C GLU A 75 -4.33 -22.63 2.28
N ILE A 76 -4.29 -21.66 3.19
CA ILE A 76 -4.84 -21.82 4.55
C ILE A 76 -6.36 -21.97 4.50
N TRP A 77 -7.05 -21.20 3.65
CA TRP A 77 -8.50 -21.29 3.48
C TRP A 77 -8.92 -22.70 3.06
N ASP A 78 -8.27 -23.26 2.04
CA ASP A 78 -8.60 -24.58 1.51
C ASP A 78 -8.27 -25.72 2.47
N LYS A 79 -7.26 -25.54 3.31
CA LYS A 79 -6.80 -26.55 4.26
C LYS A 79 -7.53 -26.53 5.59
N ASP A 80 -7.72 -25.34 6.16
CA ASP A 80 -8.01 -25.16 7.59
C ASP A 80 -9.34 -24.44 7.86
N CYS A 81 -10.02 -23.86 6.85
CA CYS A 81 -11.29 -23.18 7.05
C CYS A 81 -12.42 -24.17 7.39
N LYS A 82 -13.14 -23.91 8.48
CA LYS A 82 -14.21 -24.80 9.01
C LYS A 82 -15.61 -24.20 8.91
N GLU A 83 -15.70 -22.98 8.39
CA GLU A 83 -16.95 -22.24 8.33
C GLU A 83 -17.76 -22.69 7.11
N ILE A 84 -19.08 -22.84 7.24
CA ILE A 84 -19.92 -23.46 6.20
C ILE A 84 -20.01 -22.59 4.94
N SER A 85 -20.05 -21.26 5.07
CA SER A 85 -20.01 -20.35 3.93
C SER A 85 -18.73 -20.46 3.12
N SER A 86 -17.64 -21.01 3.68
CA SER A 86 -16.41 -21.27 2.93
C SER A 86 -16.56 -22.30 1.81
N THR A 87 -17.64 -23.11 1.82
CA THR A 87 -17.96 -24.08 0.77
C THR A 87 -18.86 -23.50 -0.32
N VAL A 88 -19.31 -22.27 -0.18
CA VAL A 88 -20.16 -21.60 -1.18
C VAL A 88 -19.28 -21.16 -2.36
N GLU A 89 -19.65 -21.61 -3.56
CA GLU A 89 -18.96 -21.25 -4.80
C GLU A 89 -18.87 -19.72 -4.96
N GLY A 90 -17.66 -19.22 -5.24
CA GLY A 90 -17.39 -17.79 -5.42
C GLY A 90 -17.25 -16.97 -4.13
N TYR A 91 -17.55 -17.53 -2.95
CA TYR A 91 -17.46 -16.77 -1.70
C TYR A 91 -16.03 -16.42 -1.32
N LYS A 92 -15.08 -17.33 -1.55
CA LYS A 92 -13.66 -17.10 -1.30
C LYS A 92 -13.13 -15.93 -2.13
N GLU A 93 -13.46 -15.90 -3.42
CA GLU A 93 -13.06 -14.85 -4.35
C GLU A 93 -13.70 -13.51 -3.96
N TYR A 94 -14.98 -13.52 -3.60
CA TYR A 94 -15.67 -12.34 -3.08
C TYR A 94 -14.99 -11.80 -1.81
N TYR A 95 -14.66 -12.68 -0.87
CA TYR A 95 -14.01 -12.33 0.39
C TYR A 95 -12.63 -11.70 0.18
N ILE A 96 -11.77 -12.34 -0.63
CA ILE A 96 -10.43 -11.83 -0.96
C ILE A 96 -10.52 -10.50 -1.71
N ASN A 97 -11.48 -10.36 -2.63
CA ASN A 97 -11.68 -9.10 -3.33
C ASN A 97 -12.10 -7.98 -2.37
N ASN A 98 -13.03 -8.22 -1.45
CA ASN A 98 -13.39 -7.21 -0.45
C ASN A 98 -12.19 -6.83 0.43
N LEU A 99 -11.39 -7.82 0.84
CA LEU A 99 -10.17 -7.57 1.60
C LEU A 99 -9.17 -6.68 0.86
N LEU A 100 -8.97 -6.90 -0.44
CA LEU A 100 -8.15 -6.02 -1.28
C LEU A 100 -8.67 -4.59 -1.24
N GLN A 101 -9.98 -4.41 -1.39
CA GLN A 101 -10.62 -3.10 -1.40
C GLN A 101 -10.52 -2.39 -0.05
N GLU A 102 -10.67 -3.10 1.08
CA GLU A 102 -10.44 -2.56 2.42
C GLU A 102 -8.98 -2.19 2.66
N THR A 103 -8.05 -3.07 2.25
CA THR A 103 -6.59 -2.85 2.31
C THR A 103 -6.21 -1.54 1.62
N ILE A 104 -6.72 -1.32 0.40
CA ILE A 104 -6.50 -0.08 -0.35
C ILE A 104 -7.13 1.12 0.35
N GLY A 105 -8.31 0.95 0.95
CA GLY A 105 -8.96 2.00 1.73
C GLY A 105 -8.12 2.45 2.93
N PHE A 106 -7.63 1.50 3.74
CA PHE A 106 -6.75 1.81 4.87
C PHE A 106 -5.41 2.39 4.42
N SER A 107 -4.85 1.86 3.33
CA SER A 107 -3.63 2.40 2.73
C SER A 107 -3.79 3.88 2.38
N ALA A 108 -4.89 4.23 1.72
CA ALA A 108 -5.18 5.60 1.34
C ALA A 108 -5.36 6.53 2.55
N CYS A 109 -6.06 6.05 3.59
CA CYS A 109 -6.21 6.78 4.85
C CYS A 109 -4.85 7.08 5.49
N GLU A 110 -3.95 6.10 5.56
CA GLU A 110 -2.62 6.30 6.15
C GLU A 110 -1.76 7.24 5.30
N VAL A 111 -1.78 7.11 3.96
CA VAL A 111 -1.09 8.04 3.05
C VAL A 111 -1.53 9.49 3.34
N MET A 112 -2.84 9.75 3.36
CA MET A 112 -3.35 11.10 3.64
C MET A 112 -3.01 11.55 5.06
N ARG A 113 -3.19 10.68 6.06
CA ARG A 113 -2.91 10.98 7.48
C ARG A 113 -1.44 11.32 7.71
N ARG A 114 -0.48 10.70 7.02
CA ARG A 114 0.95 11.02 7.13
C ARG A 114 1.34 12.34 6.45
N ILE A 115 0.55 12.80 5.48
CA ILE A 115 0.83 14.04 4.76
C ILE A 115 0.30 15.26 5.52
N ILE A 116 -0.97 15.25 5.97
CA ILE A 116 -1.62 16.40 6.61
C ILE A 116 -1.82 16.25 8.13
N GLY A 117 -1.61 15.06 8.68
CA GLY A 117 -1.74 14.80 10.10
C GLY A 117 -0.48 15.16 10.90
N MET A 118 -0.54 14.90 12.20
CA MET A 118 0.49 15.31 13.16
C MET A 118 1.81 14.52 13.03
N ALA A 119 1.74 13.25 12.64
CA ALA A 119 2.90 12.35 12.56
C ALA A 119 3.31 12.15 11.10
N HIS A 120 4.35 12.85 10.66
CA HIS A 120 4.89 12.73 9.30
C HIS A 120 5.75 11.47 9.12
N VAL A 121 6.27 11.28 7.91
CA VAL A 121 7.19 10.18 7.56
C VAL A 121 8.55 10.73 7.08
N PRO A 122 9.67 10.07 7.46
CA PRO A 122 11.01 10.48 7.05
C PRO A 122 11.17 10.62 5.53
N ASP A 123 10.49 9.77 4.75
CA ASP A 123 10.48 9.77 3.29
C ASP A 123 10.15 11.14 2.70
N LEU A 124 9.22 11.89 3.30
CA LEU A 124 8.87 13.24 2.86
C LEU A 124 9.74 14.32 3.52
N ASP A 125 10.38 14.02 4.65
CA ASP A 125 11.22 14.97 5.39
C ASP A 125 12.65 15.10 4.84
N VAL A 126 13.06 14.18 3.96
CA VAL A 126 14.30 14.32 3.16
C VAL A 126 14.21 15.49 2.17
N LEU A 127 13.00 15.86 1.73
CA LEU A 127 12.76 16.98 0.81
C LEU A 127 12.89 18.32 1.58
N LYS A 128 14.08 18.93 1.53
CA LYS A 128 14.36 20.19 2.24
C LYS A 128 13.77 21.42 1.56
N ASP A 129 13.68 21.42 0.22
CA ASP A 129 12.97 22.47 -0.50
C ASP A 129 11.45 22.33 -0.28
N LEU A 130 10.85 23.36 0.33
CA LEU A 130 9.43 23.35 0.69
C LEU A 130 8.50 23.29 -0.53
N LYS A 131 8.91 23.84 -1.68
CA LYS A 131 8.13 23.75 -2.92
C LYS A 131 8.13 22.32 -3.45
N GLN A 132 9.27 21.64 -3.43
CA GLN A 132 9.37 20.24 -3.84
C GLN A 132 8.62 19.32 -2.88
N LYS A 133 8.75 19.55 -1.56
CA LYS A 133 7.96 18.83 -0.56
C LYS A 133 6.47 19.03 -0.78
N ALA A 134 6.01 20.26 -0.99
CA ALA A 134 4.61 20.54 -1.27
C ALA A 134 4.11 19.91 -2.58
N LYS A 135 4.97 19.79 -3.60
CA LYS A 135 4.66 19.09 -4.85
C LYS A 135 4.40 17.60 -4.60
N ALA A 136 5.29 16.93 -3.85
CA ALA A 136 5.12 15.54 -3.45
C ALA A 136 3.87 15.35 -2.57
N GLN A 137 3.64 16.20 -1.57
CA GLN A 137 2.47 16.13 -0.70
C GLN A 137 1.15 16.28 -1.47
N ARG A 138 1.06 17.20 -2.44
CA ARG A 138 -0.12 17.34 -3.30
C ARG A 138 -0.36 16.09 -4.15
N LEU A 139 0.68 15.49 -4.70
CA LEU A 139 0.58 14.23 -5.42
C LEU A 139 0.04 13.12 -4.50
N GLY A 140 0.59 13.00 -3.29
CA GLY A 140 0.16 12.00 -2.34
C GLY A 140 -1.29 12.14 -1.87
N LEU A 141 -1.76 13.37 -1.64
CA LEU A 141 -3.17 13.63 -1.33
C LEU A 141 -4.09 13.26 -2.49
N LYS A 142 -3.70 13.57 -3.74
CA LYS A 142 -4.45 13.20 -4.93
C LYS A 142 -4.53 11.68 -5.09
N ILE A 143 -3.40 10.98 -4.90
CA ILE A 143 -3.35 9.50 -4.92
C ILE A 143 -4.27 8.92 -3.85
N GLY A 144 -4.13 9.35 -2.59
CA GLY A 144 -4.97 8.86 -1.50
C GLY A 144 -6.46 9.11 -1.73
N GLN A 145 -6.84 10.29 -2.22
CA GLN A 145 -8.24 10.58 -2.56
C GLN A 145 -8.78 9.63 -3.63
N GLU A 146 -8.06 9.45 -4.74
CA GLU A 146 -8.50 8.57 -5.82
C GLU A 146 -8.56 7.09 -5.38
N MET A 147 -7.61 6.65 -4.55
CA MET A 147 -7.64 5.30 -3.95
C MET A 147 -8.91 5.09 -3.13
N VAL A 148 -9.25 6.00 -2.19
CA VAL A 148 -10.49 5.87 -1.40
C VAL A 148 -11.72 5.84 -2.30
N MET A 149 -11.80 6.75 -3.28
CA MET A 149 -12.97 6.92 -4.13
C MET A 149 -13.16 5.78 -5.13
N ARG A 150 -12.07 5.13 -5.56
CA ARG A 150 -12.10 4.09 -6.60
C ARG A 150 -11.84 2.69 -6.10
N ARG A 151 -11.50 2.47 -4.83
CA ARG A 151 -11.17 1.13 -4.29
C ARG A 151 -12.18 0.05 -4.66
N ASN A 152 -13.49 0.35 -4.65
CA ASN A 152 -14.53 -0.62 -4.99
C ASN A 152 -14.53 -1.08 -6.47
N LYS A 153 -13.79 -0.38 -7.34
CA LYS A 153 -13.60 -0.72 -8.76
C LYS A 153 -12.31 -1.51 -9.00
N ILE A 154 -11.46 -1.64 -7.98
CA ILE A 154 -10.22 -2.42 -8.05
C ILE A 154 -10.58 -3.88 -7.80
N THR A 155 -10.17 -4.73 -8.74
CA THR A 155 -10.44 -6.17 -8.72
C THR A 155 -9.16 -7.01 -8.71
N LYS A 156 -8.03 -6.38 -9.06
CA LYS A 156 -6.70 -6.98 -9.00
C LYS A 156 -5.70 -5.93 -8.51
N ILE A 157 -4.61 -6.37 -7.88
CA ILE A 157 -3.63 -5.44 -7.31
C ILE A 157 -2.99 -4.54 -8.37
N GLU A 158 -2.83 -5.01 -9.61
CA GLU A 158 -2.30 -4.23 -10.73
C GLU A 158 -3.18 -3.02 -11.07
N ASP A 159 -4.50 -3.08 -10.82
CA ASP A 159 -5.40 -1.94 -11.03
C ASP A 159 -4.99 -0.75 -10.15
N LEU A 160 -4.42 -1.02 -8.95
CA LEU A 160 -3.88 0.01 -8.05
C LEU A 160 -2.64 0.67 -8.67
N SER A 161 -1.69 -0.12 -9.15
CA SER A 161 -0.48 0.38 -9.81
C SER A 161 -0.79 1.21 -11.05
N VAL A 162 -1.77 0.76 -11.85
CA VAL A 162 -2.28 1.49 -13.01
C VAL A 162 -2.90 2.82 -12.58
N LEU A 163 -3.74 2.82 -11.53
CA LEU A 163 -4.35 4.04 -11.00
C LEU A 163 -3.30 5.05 -10.55
N ILE A 164 -2.34 4.62 -9.72
CA ILE A 164 -1.26 5.48 -9.21
C ILE A 164 -0.41 6.04 -10.36
N SER A 165 -0.05 5.19 -11.33
CA SER A 165 0.73 5.59 -12.49
C SER A 165 0.00 6.61 -13.36
N GLN A 166 -1.32 6.46 -13.56
CA GLN A 166 -2.14 7.42 -14.30
C GLN A 166 -2.21 8.79 -13.63
N ILE A 167 -2.22 8.83 -12.29
CA ILE A 167 -2.25 10.07 -11.51
C ILE A 167 -0.90 10.81 -11.55
N THR A 168 0.19 10.06 -11.70
CA THR A 168 1.58 10.54 -11.64
C THR A 168 2.12 11.05 -12.98
N LYS A 169 1.45 10.73 -14.10
CA LYS A 169 1.77 11.30 -15.43
C LYS A 169 1.52 12.80 -15.47
#